data_AF-A0A7I0KP62-F1
#
_entry.id   AF-A0A7I0KP62-F1
#
_cell.length_a   1.000
_cell.length_b   1.000
_cell.length_c   1.000
_cell.angle_alpha   90.00
_cell.angle_beta   90.00
_cell.angle_gamma   90.00
#
_symmetry.space_group_name_H-M   'P 1'
#
loop_
_entity.id
_entity.type
_entity.pdbx_description
1 polymer ?
#
loop_
_entity_poly.entity_id
_entity_poly.type
_entity_poly.pdbx_seq_one_letter_code
_entity_poly.pdbx_strand_id
1 'polypeptide(L)'
;MSTKERLREVMDANGMTIKALSNLSKIPYRSLQNYLRGEREPNAEALVALSTHLGVSIDWLLTGKEHIPSKEIVAVPTQHQFSPSDLKMLELLNQLDPEVRRDLMRGAEEKQRVIEMEKQLKELSATIERLKNVG
;
A
#
# COMPACT_ATOMS: atom_id res chain seq x y z
N MET A 1 5.08 7.11 21.98
CA MET A 1 4.35 8.34 21.64
C MET A 1 2.86 8.07 21.72
N SER A 2 2.10 8.98 22.33
CA SER A 2 0.65 8.93 22.52
C SER A 2 -0.07 9.81 21.50
N THR A 3 -1.39 9.64 21.34
CA THR A 3 -2.20 10.37 20.35
C THR A 3 -2.11 11.89 20.55
N LYS A 4 -2.05 12.37 21.79
CA LYS A 4 -1.88 13.80 22.11
C LYS A 4 -0.53 14.37 21.66
N GLU A 5 0.54 13.57 21.75
CA GLU A 5 1.89 13.98 21.36
C GLU A 5 1.99 14.08 19.84
N ARG A 6 1.47 13.08 19.12
CA ARG A 6 1.40 13.10 17.66
C ARG A 6 0.51 14.21 17.12
N LEU A 7 -0.64 14.46 17.76
CA LEU A 7 -1.50 15.57 17.37
C LEU A 7 -0.77 16.91 17.51
N ARG A 8 0.00 17.10 18.60
CA ARG A 8 0.81 18.31 18.79
C ARG A 8 1.91 18.42 17.73
N GLU A 9 2.63 17.34 17.49
CA GLU A 9 3.70 17.28 16.48
C GLU A 9 3.19 17.70 15.09
N VAL A 10 2.05 17.17 14.65
CA VAL A 10 1.47 17.52 13.34
C VAL A 10 1.00 18.96 13.30
N MET A 11 0.43 19.46 14.40
CA MET A 11 0.04 20.87 14.49
C MET A 11 1.26 21.79 14.40
N ASP A 12 2.34 21.47 15.09
CA ASP A 12 3.58 22.24 15.07
C ASP A 12 4.24 22.18 13.69
N ALA A 13 4.28 21.00 13.06
CA ALA A 13 4.80 20.82 11.70
C ALA A 13 4.02 21.62 10.64
N ASN A 14 2.70 21.76 10.82
CA ASN A 14 1.84 22.57 9.95
C ASN A 14 1.77 24.05 10.37
N GLY A 15 2.48 24.47 11.43
CA GLY A 15 2.40 25.83 11.97
C GLY A 15 0.98 26.23 12.40
N MET A 16 0.12 25.26 12.75
CA MET A 16 -1.28 25.49 13.04
C MET A 16 -1.53 25.81 14.51
N THR A 17 -2.28 26.87 14.77
CA THR A 17 -2.81 27.16 16.11
C THR A 17 -4.06 26.33 16.40
N ILE A 18 -4.37 26.09 17.68
CA ILE A 18 -5.62 25.41 18.10
C ILE A 18 -6.86 26.13 17.57
N LYS A 19 -6.84 27.47 17.51
CA LYS A 19 -7.93 28.26 16.95
C LYS A 19 -8.10 28.02 15.44
N ALA A 20 -7.01 27.99 14.69
CA ALA A 20 -7.04 27.69 13.27
C ALA A 20 -7.59 26.28 13.01
N LEU A 21 -7.11 25.28 13.76
CA LEU A 21 -7.59 23.91 13.64
C LEU A 21 -9.07 23.78 14.03
N SER A 22 -9.53 24.51 15.05
CA SER A 22 -10.95 24.53 15.45
C SER A 22 -11.85 25.06 14.33
N ASN A 23 -11.44 26.15 13.68
CA ASN A 23 -12.19 26.76 12.58
C ASN A 23 -12.24 25.84 11.35
N LEU A 24 -11.12 25.16 11.07
CA LEU A 24 -10.94 24.29 9.91
C LEU A 24 -11.69 22.95 10.08
N SER A 25 -11.44 22.24 11.19
CA SER A 25 -12.03 20.92 11.46
C SER A 25 -13.44 20.94 12.02
N LYS A 26 -14.00 22.13 12.30
CA LYS A 26 -15.28 22.33 13.00
C LYS A 26 -15.37 21.68 14.38
N ILE A 27 -14.24 21.21 14.93
CA ILE A 27 -14.16 20.69 16.28
C ILE A 27 -14.11 21.88 17.25
N PRO A 28 -14.94 21.91 18.31
CA PRO A 28 -14.89 22.98 19.31
C PRO A 28 -13.49 23.12 19.92
N TYR A 29 -13.05 24.37 20.10
CA TYR A 29 -11.74 24.68 20.67
C TYR A 29 -11.47 23.94 22.00
N ARG A 30 -12.47 23.88 22.89
CA ARG A 30 -12.36 23.14 24.16
C ARG A 30 -12.08 21.65 23.95
N SER A 31 -12.69 21.02 22.96
CA SER A 31 -12.45 19.61 22.65
C SER A 31 -11.02 19.39 22.16
N LEU A 32 -10.52 20.22 21.23
CA LEU A 32 -9.14 20.16 20.77
C LEU A 32 -8.14 20.39 21.91
N GLN A 33 -8.43 21.34 22.80
CA GLN A 33 -7.60 21.60 23.97
C GLN A 33 -7.55 20.38 24.91
N ASN A 34 -8.68 19.72 25.15
CA ASN A 34 -8.74 18.52 25.97
C ASN A 34 -7.96 17.36 25.32
N TYR A 35 -8.02 17.23 23.99
CA TYR A 35 -7.23 16.24 23.24
C TYR A 35 -5.72 16.48 23.38
N LEU A 36 -5.28 17.73 23.20
CA LEU A 36 -3.87 18.12 23.31
C LEU A 36 -3.31 18.03 24.74
N ARG A 37 -4.20 18.05 25.75
CA ARG A 37 -3.83 17.80 27.16
C ARG A 37 -3.89 16.32 27.53
N GLY A 38 -4.54 15.49 26.72
CA GLY A 38 -4.78 14.08 27.02
C GLY A 38 -5.85 13.86 28.08
N GLU A 39 -6.69 14.87 28.36
CA GLU A 39 -7.84 14.75 29.27
C GLU A 39 -8.99 13.96 28.64
N ARG A 40 -9.03 13.93 27.30
CA ARG A 40 -10.02 13.21 26.50
C ARG A 40 -9.39 12.72 25.21
N GLU A 41 -9.82 11.55 24.73
CA GLU A 41 -9.42 11.07 23.40
C GLU A 41 -10.40 11.56 22.31
N PRO A 42 -9.92 11.81 21.08
CA PRO A 42 -10.77 12.10 19.94
C PRO A 42 -11.70 10.92 19.61
N ASN A 43 -12.98 11.19 19.32
CA ASN A 43 -13.90 10.17 18.80
C ASN A 43 -13.69 9.96 17.29
N ALA A 44 -14.39 8.98 16.70
CA ALA A 44 -14.26 8.66 15.28
C ALA A 44 -14.48 9.88 14.36
N GLU A 45 -15.51 10.69 14.60
CA GLU A 45 -15.78 11.90 13.82
C GLU A 45 -14.65 12.93 13.92
N ALA A 46 -14.14 13.17 15.13
CA ALA A 46 -13.02 14.06 15.34
C ALA A 46 -11.74 13.53 14.68
N LEU A 47 -11.48 12.22 14.71
CA LEU A 47 -10.32 11.61 14.05
C LEU A 47 -10.38 11.80 12.53
N VAL A 48 -11.55 11.59 11.91
CA VAL A 48 -11.74 11.80 10.47
C VAL A 48 -11.52 13.26 10.10
N ALA A 49 -12.10 14.20 10.87
CA ALA A 49 -11.91 15.63 10.63
C ALA A 49 -10.45 16.05 10.80
N LEU A 50 -9.77 15.59 11.86
CA LEU A 50 -8.35 15.86 12.08
C LEU A 50 -7.50 15.30 10.94
N SER A 51 -7.72 14.05 10.54
CA SER A 51 -7.00 13.39 9.44
C SER A 51 -7.15 14.15 8.13
N THR A 52 -8.38 14.53 7.77
CA THR A 52 -8.70 15.24 6.53
C THR A 52 -8.01 16.62 6.46
N HIS A 53 -7.98 17.34 7.57
CA HIS A 53 -7.50 18.73 7.59
C HIS A 53 -6.01 18.88 7.92
N LEU A 54 -5.43 17.91 8.61
CA LEU A 54 -4.00 17.87 8.92
C LEU A 54 -3.20 17.07 7.89
N GLY A 55 -3.86 16.36 6.96
CA GLY A 55 -3.19 15.58 5.91
C GLY A 55 -2.46 14.34 6.43
N VAL A 56 -2.90 13.78 7.56
CA VAL A 56 -2.28 12.60 8.19
C VAL A 56 -3.27 11.44 8.29
N SER A 57 -2.78 10.20 8.28
CA SER A 57 -3.65 9.03 8.45
C SER A 57 -4.16 8.90 9.89
N ILE A 58 -5.39 8.40 10.05
CA ILE A 58 -5.98 8.10 11.36
C ILE A 58 -5.12 7.07 12.11
N ASP A 59 -4.67 6.04 11.40
CA ASP A 59 -3.79 5.00 11.93
C ASP A 59 -2.48 5.56 12.46
N TRP A 60 -1.84 6.47 11.74
CA TRP A 60 -0.65 7.16 12.22
C TRP A 60 -0.96 7.98 13.47
N LEU A 61 -2.08 8.71 13.48
CA LEU A 61 -2.49 9.52 14.63
C LEU A 61 -2.74 8.67 15.89
N LEU A 62 -3.27 7.45 15.74
CA LEU A 62 -3.56 6.54 16.86
C LEU A 62 -2.39 5.64 17.27
N THR A 63 -1.59 5.18 16.32
CA THR A 63 -0.58 4.13 16.57
C THR A 63 0.85 4.63 16.43
N GLY A 64 1.06 5.77 15.76
CA GLY A 64 2.38 6.26 15.37
C GLY A 64 3.06 5.40 14.31
N LYS A 65 2.35 4.45 13.71
CA LYS A 65 2.80 3.68 12.57
C LYS A 65 2.10 4.25 11.36
N GLU A 66 2.86 4.60 10.33
CA GLU A 66 2.27 4.87 9.02
C GLU A 66 1.45 3.64 8.62
N HIS A 67 0.19 3.85 8.25
CA HIS A 67 -0.58 2.82 7.58
C HIS A 67 0.00 2.68 6.19
N ILE A 68 0.93 1.75 6.04
CA ILE A 68 1.24 1.15 4.75
C ILE A 68 0.01 0.27 4.47
N PRO A 69 -0.85 0.59 3.50
CA PRO A 69 -2.10 -0.13 3.29
C PRO A 69 -1.79 -1.60 3.02
N SER A 70 -2.01 -2.46 4.01
CA SER A 70 -1.77 -3.91 3.88
C SER A 70 -2.90 -4.62 3.14
N LYS A 71 -3.79 -3.90 2.45
CA LYS A 71 -4.83 -4.47 1.59
C LYS A 71 -5.53 -3.44 0.69
N GLU A 72 -4.77 -2.59 0.01
CA GLU A 72 -5.19 -2.21 -1.33
C GLU A 72 -4.70 -3.29 -2.29
N ILE A 73 -5.34 -3.40 -3.45
CA ILE A 73 -4.95 -4.28 -4.54
C ILE A 73 -3.51 -3.91 -4.87
N VAL A 74 -2.56 -4.64 -4.31
CA VAL A 74 -1.14 -4.36 -4.47
C VAL A 74 -0.88 -4.65 -5.95
N ALA A 75 -0.82 -3.61 -6.78
CA ALA A 75 0.28 -3.53 -7.72
C ALA A 75 1.51 -3.67 -6.83
N VAL A 76 1.94 -4.92 -6.61
CA VAL A 76 3.12 -5.25 -5.83
C VAL A 76 4.17 -4.26 -6.34
N PRO A 77 4.75 -3.38 -5.49
CA PRO A 77 6.01 -2.80 -5.85
C PRO A 77 6.97 -3.97 -5.78
N THR A 78 6.97 -4.78 -6.84
CA THR A 78 8.05 -5.69 -7.11
C THR A 78 9.24 -4.76 -7.11
N GLN A 79 10.18 -4.97 -6.20
CA GLN A 79 11.46 -4.29 -6.19
C GLN A 79 12.31 -4.68 -7.43
N HIS A 80 11.65 -4.98 -8.56
CA HIS A 80 12.27 -5.00 -9.86
C HIS A 80 12.45 -3.53 -10.22
N GLN A 81 13.66 -3.03 -10.03
CA GLN A 81 14.11 -1.90 -10.83
C GLN A 81 13.91 -2.32 -12.28
N PHE A 82 12.85 -1.83 -12.91
CA PHE A 82 12.60 -2.05 -14.32
C PHE A 82 13.80 -1.46 -15.07
N SER A 83 14.48 -2.32 -15.82
CA SER A 83 15.54 -1.87 -16.71
C SER A 83 14.96 -0.88 -17.73
N PRO A 84 15.78 -0.05 -18.39
CA PRO A 84 15.30 0.80 -19.48
C PRO A 84 14.53 0.02 -20.56
N SER A 85 14.89 -1.25 -20.77
CA SER A 85 14.20 -2.16 -21.68
C SER A 85 12.79 -2.54 -21.21
N ASP A 86 12.60 -2.73 -19.90
CA ASP A 86 11.29 -3.09 -19.33
C ASP A 86 10.32 -1.93 -19.41
N LEU A 87 10.80 -0.70 -19.16
CA LEU A 87 10.01 0.51 -19.36
C LEU A 87 9.63 0.69 -20.82
N LYS A 88 10.55 0.40 -21.76
CA LYS A 88 10.25 0.47 -23.19
C LYS A 88 9.22 -0.58 -23.60
N MET A 89 9.28 -1.78 -23.04
CA MET A 89 8.29 -2.82 -23.27
C MET A 89 6.90 -2.39 -22.79
N LEU A 90 6.81 -1.81 -21.59
CA LEU A 90 5.54 -1.30 -21.05
C LEU A 90 4.96 -0.17 -21.92
N GLU A 91 5.81 0.73 -22.41
CA GLU A 91 5.39 1.80 -23.31
C GLU A 91 4.79 1.22 -24.61
N LEU A 92 5.46 0.24 -25.22
CA LEU A 92 4.96 -0.42 -26.43
C LEU A 92 3.64 -1.15 -26.16
N LEU A 93 3.53 -1.87 -25.04
CA LEU A 93 2.29 -2.56 -24.67
C LEU A 93 1.12 -1.58 -24.50
N ASN A 94 1.36 -0.39 -23.93
CA ASN A 94 0.32 0.62 -23.76
C ASN A 94 -0.13 1.24 -25.09
N GLN A 95 0.74 1.26 -26.10
CA GLN A 95 0.44 1.75 -27.45
C GLN A 95 -0.33 0.73 -28.32
N LEU A 96 -0.35 -0.56 -27.95
CA LEU A 96 -1.12 -1.57 -28.67
C LEU A 96 -2.62 -1.43 -28.46
N ASP A 97 -3.41 -1.81 -29.47
CA ASP A 97 -4.85 -1.93 -29.37
C ASP A 97 -5.28 -2.93 -28.27
N PRO A 98 -6.39 -2.68 -27.54
CA PRO A 98 -6.82 -3.51 -26.41
C PRO A 98 -7.03 -4.99 -26.75
N GLU A 99 -7.87 -5.27 -27.76
CA GLU A 99 -7.43 -5.98 -28.96
C GLU A 99 -6.28 -7.01 -28.87
N VAL A 100 -5.24 -6.60 -29.58
CA VAL A 100 -3.92 -7.19 -29.73
C VAL A 100 -3.25 -7.43 -28.37
N ARG A 101 -3.40 -6.51 -27.41
CA ARG A 101 -2.83 -6.67 -26.07
C ARG A 101 -3.38 -7.90 -25.37
N ARG A 102 -4.70 -8.13 -25.41
CA ARG A 102 -5.33 -9.31 -24.77
C ARG A 102 -4.87 -10.60 -25.43
N ASP A 103 -4.80 -10.64 -26.74
CA ASP A 103 -4.34 -11.83 -27.47
C ASP A 103 -2.87 -12.13 -27.20
N LEU A 104 -2.02 -11.10 -27.16
CA LEU A 104 -0.62 -11.24 -26.80
C LEU A 104 -0.44 -11.80 -25.38
N MET A 105 -1.19 -11.28 -24.41
CA MET A 105 -1.15 -11.76 -23.03
C MET A 105 -1.63 -13.21 -22.92
N ARG A 106 -2.71 -13.58 -23.61
CA ARG A 106 -3.20 -14.97 -23.67
C ARG A 106 -2.12 -15.91 -24.22
N GLY A 107 -1.50 -15.55 -25.33
CA GLY A 107 -0.43 -16.35 -25.93
C GLY A 107 0.83 -16.45 -25.05
N ALA A 108 1.17 -15.38 -24.32
CA ALA A 108 2.28 -15.39 -23.37
C ALA A 108 2.00 -16.32 -22.18
N GLU A 109 0.80 -16.27 -21.62
CA GLU A 109 0.37 -17.15 -20.51
C GLU A 109 0.40 -18.63 -20.90
N GLU A 110 -0.10 -18.97 -22.09
CA GLU A 110 -0.08 -20.35 -22.60
C GLU A 110 1.35 -20.88 -22.73
N LYS A 111 2.26 -20.09 -23.32
CA LYS A 111 3.68 -20.47 -23.43
C LYS A 111 4.32 -20.65 -22.06
N GLN A 112 4.04 -19.75 -21.11
CA GLN A 112 4.58 -19.85 -19.76
C GLN A 112 4.10 -21.12 -19.04
N ARG A 113 2.82 -21.50 -19.23
CA ARG A 113 2.27 -22.75 -18.67
C ARG A 113 2.97 -23.99 -19.23
N VAL A 114 3.28 -24.01 -20.52
CA VAL A 114 3.99 -25.14 -21.14
C VAL A 114 5.40 -25.29 -20.56
N ILE A 115 6.13 -24.19 -20.44
CA ILE A 115 7.49 -24.19 -19.85
C ILE A 115 7.47 -24.73 -18.41
N GLU A 116 6.51 -24.27 -17.61
CA GLU A 116 6.37 -24.75 -16.22
C GLU A 116 6.01 -26.24 -16.17
N MET A 117 5.11 -26.71 -17.04
CA MET A 117 4.74 -28.11 -17.12
C MET A 117 5.93 -28.99 -17.53
N GLU A 118 6.74 -28.56 -18.50
CA GLU A 118 7.97 -29.26 -18.89
C GLU A 118 8.96 -29.37 -17.72
N LYS A 119 9.10 -28.30 -16.95
CA LYS A 119 9.94 -28.28 -15.75
C LYS A 119 9.43 -29.29 -14.70
N GLN A 120 8.12 -29.30 -14.42
CA GLN A 120 7.50 -30.25 -13.49
C GLN A 120 7.65 -31.70 -13.95
N LEU A 121 7.47 -31.98 -15.25
CA LEU A 121 7.68 -33.31 -15.82
C LEU A 121 9.12 -33.79 -15.65
N LYS A 122 10.10 -32.89 -15.85
CA LYS A 122 11.52 -33.19 -15.66
C LYS A 122 11.87 -33.46 -14.20
N GLU A 123 11.27 -32.72 -13.27
CA GLU A 123 11.46 -32.96 -11.83
C GLU A 123 10.82 -34.29 -11.38
N LEU A 124 9.63 -34.61 -11.90
CA LEU A 124 8.94 -35.85 -11.59
C LEU A 124 9.71 -37.07 -12.14
N SER A 125 10.22 -37.00 -13.37
CA SER A 125 11.01 -38.09 -13.95
C SER A 125 12.30 -38.33 -13.16
N ALA A 126 13.02 -37.27 -12.78
CA ALA A 126 14.20 -37.37 -11.92
C ALA A 126 13.89 -37.97 -10.54
N THR A 127 12.70 -37.70 -9.99
CA THR A 127 12.26 -38.26 -8.71
C THR A 127 11.96 -39.74 -8.82
N ILE A 128 11.25 -40.16 -9.88
CA ILE A 128 10.98 -41.58 -10.16
C ILE A 128 12.29 -42.36 -10.34
N GLU A 129 13.26 -41.79 -11.06
CA GLU A 129 14.57 -42.42 -11.27
C GLU A 129 15.34 -42.62 -9.95
N ARG A 130 15.29 -41.63 -9.05
CA ARG A 130 15.86 -41.77 -7.69
C ARG A 130 15.18 -42.88 -6.90
N LEU A 131 13.84 -42.96 -6.94
CA LEU A 131 13.10 -44.01 -6.23
C LEU A 131 13.40 -45.41 -6.79
N LYS A 132 13.60 -45.52 -8.10
CA LYS A 132 13.95 -46.79 -8.76
C LYS A 132 15.36 -47.28 -8.40
N ASN A 133 16.29 -46.37 -8.12
CA ASN A 133 17.67 -46.72 -7.75
C ASN A 133 17.84 -47.01 -6.23
N VAL A 134 16.78 -46.92 -5.44
CA VAL A 134 16.78 -47.13 -3.98
C VAL A 134 16.14 -48.47 -3.57
N GLY A 135 15.46 -49.17 -4.50
CA GLY A 135 14.91 -50.52 -4.31
C GLY A 135 15.68 -51.58 -5.06
#